data_AF-A0A3P7ITF1-F1
#
_entry.id   AF-A0A3P7ITF1-F1
#
_cell.length_a   1.000
_cell.length_b   1.000
_cell.length_c   1.000
_cell.angle_alpha   90.00
_cell.angle_beta   90.00
_cell.angle_gamma   90.00
#
_symmetry.space_group_name_H-M   'P 1'
#
loop_
_entity.id
_entity.type
_entity.pdbx_description
1 polymer ?
#
loop_
_entity_poly.entity_id
_entity_poly.type
_entity_poly.pdbx_seq_one_letter_code
_entity_poly.pdbx_strand_id
1 'polypeptide(L)'
;MFCKHANKKLKNFRYFAAAAFVLCTNVIGKQALEARFITKDDFDDGVGYVYQINDSIYGSFGCVLMNSHLETSLCIFISFFQDVADAPQHFGTVLGASLQPGDVAQSLIRCRQLCVGDWLLWRDAGAYTMPLDAEHAVPPVYYFAGVDKW
;
A
#
# COMPACT_ATOMS: atom_id res chain seq x y z
N MET A 1 25.85 -16.98 20.98
CA MET A 1 25.82 -15.50 21.06
C MET A 1 26.33 -14.92 19.73
N PHE A 2 25.56 -15.01 18.64
CA PHE A 2 26.00 -14.56 17.29
C PHE A 2 24.90 -13.85 16.48
N CYS A 3 23.79 -13.43 17.10
CA CYS A 3 22.65 -12.82 16.39
C CYS A 3 22.35 -11.40 16.87
N LYS A 4 23.38 -10.54 17.00
CA LYS A 4 23.18 -9.10 17.28
C LYS A 4 23.92 -8.14 16.34
N HIS A 5 24.87 -8.62 15.53
CA HIS A 5 25.64 -7.75 14.62
C HIS A 5 25.09 -7.63 13.20
N ALA A 6 24.24 -8.56 12.73
CA ALA A 6 23.66 -8.50 11.38
C ALA A 6 22.57 -7.42 11.23
N ASN A 7 21.84 -7.12 12.31
CA ASN A 7 20.71 -6.17 12.29
C ASN A 7 21.11 -4.70 12.12
N LYS A 8 22.39 -4.35 12.32
CA LYS A 8 22.84 -2.94 12.21
C LYS A 8 23.20 -2.55 10.76
N LYS A 9 23.61 -3.50 9.92
CA LYS A 9 23.97 -3.22 8.51
C LYS A 9 22.75 -3.16 7.58
N LEU A 10 21.73 -3.99 7.80
CA LEU A 10 20.53 -4.03 6.96
C LEU A 10 19.64 -2.79 7.08
N LYS A 11 19.62 -2.13 8.26
CA LYS A 11 18.90 -0.86 8.42
C LYS A 11 19.37 0.20 7.43
N ASN A 12 20.67 0.26 7.13
CA ASN A 12 21.26 1.30 6.28
C ASN A 12 20.82 1.21 4.80
N PHE A 13 20.62 0.00 4.26
CA PHE A 13 20.25 -0.14 2.83
C PHE A 13 18.81 0.33 2.55
N ARG A 14 17.93 0.20 3.56
CA ARG A 14 16.55 0.67 3.46
C ARG A 14 16.46 2.19 3.29
N TYR A 15 17.32 2.95 3.98
CA TYR A 15 17.35 4.41 3.87
C TYR A 15 17.69 4.89 2.45
N PHE A 16 18.47 4.12 1.68
CA PHE A 16 18.85 4.49 0.31
C PHE A 16 17.90 3.96 -0.75
N ALA A 17 17.37 2.75 -0.57
CA ALA A 17 16.56 2.10 -1.60
C ALA A 17 15.05 2.37 -1.48
N ALA A 18 14.52 2.58 -0.28
CA ALA A 18 13.08 2.66 -0.07
C ALA A 18 12.45 3.81 -0.85
N ALA A 19 12.97 5.03 -0.70
CA ALA A 19 12.43 6.24 -1.32
C ALA A 19 12.61 6.29 -2.85
N ALA A 20 13.43 5.43 -3.43
CA ALA A 20 13.72 5.43 -4.86
C ALA A 20 12.58 4.84 -5.71
N PHE A 21 11.70 4.03 -5.11
CA PHE A 21 10.61 3.38 -5.82
C PHE A 21 9.26 3.74 -5.21
N VAL A 22 8.30 3.91 -6.12
CA VAL A 22 6.88 4.06 -5.82
C VAL A 22 6.18 2.89 -6.49
N LEU A 23 5.39 2.14 -5.74
CA LEU A 23 4.54 1.08 -6.27
C LEU A 23 3.19 1.68 -6.68
N CYS A 24 2.69 1.30 -7.85
CA CYS A 24 1.38 1.72 -8.35
C CYS A 24 0.45 0.51 -8.41
N THR A 25 -0.69 0.55 -7.72
CA THR A 25 -1.71 -0.49 -7.79
C THR A 25 -3.04 0.08 -8.27
N ASN A 26 -3.83 -0.72 -8.96
CA ASN A 26 -5.13 -0.34 -9.45
C ASN A 26 -6.24 -0.88 -8.53
N VAL A 27 -7.27 -0.07 -8.28
CA VAL A 27 -8.48 -0.50 -7.58
C VAL A 27 -9.33 -1.36 -8.51
N ILE A 28 -9.42 -2.66 -8.23
CA ILE A 28 -10.18 -3.63 -9.04
C ILE A 28 -11.56 -3.97 -8.46
N GLY A 29 -11.78 -3.64 -7.19
CA GLY A 29 -13.05 -3.89 -6.50
C GLY A 29 -13.33 -2.84 -5.45
N LYS A 30 -14.61 -2.64 -5.16
CA LYS A 30 -15.09 -1.67 -4.16
C LYS A 30 -16.37 -2.17 -3.52
N GLN A 31 -16.45 -2.06 -2.21
CA GLN A 31 -17.65 -2.37 -1.44
C GLN A 31 -17.88 -1.30 -0.37
N ALA A 32 -19.13 -0.86 -0.21
CA ALA A 32 -19.54 0.02 0.87
C ALA A 32 -20.02 -0.80 2.06
N LEU A 33 -19.75 -0.32 3.27
CA LEU A 33 -20.20 -0.91 4.52
C LEU A 33 -20.30 0.16 5.62
N GLU A 34 -20.78 -0.21 6.78
CA GLU A 34 -20.81 0.69 7.94
C GLU A 34 -19.38 0.95 8.44
N ALA A 35 -19.07 2.21 8.71
CA ALA A 35 -17.72 2.66 9.07
C ALA A 35 -17.21 1.98 10.36
N ARG A 36 -18.09 1.71 11.33
CA ARG A 36 -17.77 0.98 12.57
C ARG A 36 -16.99 -0.32 12.39
N PHE A 37 -17.22 -1.06 11.29
CA PHE A 37 -16.47 -2.31 11.03
C PHE A 37 -15.02 -2.08 10.61
N ILE A 38 -14.70 -0.88 10.09
CA ILE A 38 -13.34 -0.48 9.68
C ILE A 38 -12.66 0.27 10.84
N THR A 39 -13.33 1.25 11.42
CA THR A 39 -12.78 2.10 12.49
C THR A 39 -12.70 1.38 13.83
N LYS A 40 -13.46 0.29 14.00
CA LYS A 40 -13.63 -0.43 15.28
C LYS A 40 -14.19 0.48 16.38
N ASP A 41 -14.99 1.46 15.99
CA ASP A 41 -15.71 2.37 16.87
C ASP A 41 -17.21 2.16 16.68
N ASP A 42 -17.88 1.63 17.69
CA ASP A 42 -19.32 1.33 17.65
C ASP A 42 -20.20 2.59 17.52
N PHE A 43 -19.64 3.77 17.76
CA PHE A 43 -20.33 5.06 17.62
C PHE A 43 -20.17 5.69 16.22
N ASP A 44 -19.45 5.04 15.30
CA ASP A 44 -19.27 5.52 13.93
C ASP A 44 -20.39 5.00 13.00
N ASP A 45 -21.47 5.78 12.93
CA ASP A 45 -22.62 5.56 12.03
C ASP A 45 -22.34 5.97 10.56
N GLY A 46 -21.08 6.27 10.23
CA GLY A 46 -20.67 6.65 8.89
C GLY A 46 -20.67 5.49 7.88
N VAL A 47 -20.34 5.83 6.62
CA VAL A 47 -20.09 4.84 5.56
C VAL A 47 -18.58 4.71 5.35
N GLY A 48 -18.10 3.48 5.44
CA GLY A 48 -16.75 3.08 5.10
C GLY A 48 -16.68 2.32 3.77
N TYR A 49 -15.47 2.25 3.19
CA TYR A 49 -15.25 1.55 1.93
C TYR A 49 -14.12 0.52 2.02
N VAL A 50 -14.40 -0.69 1.57
CA VAL A 50 -13.38 -1.71 1.29
C VAL A 50 -12.99 -1.59 -0.18
N TYR A 51 -11.70 -1.44 -0.44
CA TYR A 51 -11.13 -1.43 -1.78
C TYR A 51 -10.28 -2.69 -1.98
N GLN A 52 -10.44 -3.34 -3.13
CA GLN A 52 -9.58 -4.43 -3.55
C GLN A 52 -8.60 -3.93 -4.61
N ILE A 53 -7.33 -4.32 -4.49
CA ILE A 53 -6.27 -3.95 -5.44
C ILE A 53 -5.75 -5.16 -6.22
N ASN A 54 -5.04 -4.89 -7.31
CA ASN A 54 -4.46 -5.90 -8.20
C ASN A 54 -3.11 -6.48 -7.73
N ASP A 55 -2.78 -6.34 -6.45
CA ASP A 55 -1.55 -6.88 -5.84
C ASP A 55 -1.87 -7.34 -4.42
N SER A 56 -0.96 -8.04 -3.73
CA SER A 56 -1.24 -8.69 -2.45
C SER A 56 -0.03 -8.70 -1.51
N ILE A 57 -0.26 -9.12 -0.26
CA ILE A 57 0.82 -9.39 0.71
C ILE A 57 1.75 -10.52 0.28
N TYR A 58 1.32 -11.37 -0.64
CA TYR A 58 2.15 -12.42 -1.22
C TYR A 58 2.98 -11.91 -2.40
N GLY A 59 2.57 -10.80 -3.00
CA GLY A 59 3.32 -10.06 -4.01
C GLY A 59 4.12 -8.91 -3.40
N SER A 60 3.81 -7.69 -3.83
CA SER A 60 4.65 -6.53 -3.50
C SER A 60 4.51 -6.04 -2.05
N PHE A 61 3.47 -6.48 -1.34
CA PHE A 61 3.24 -6.14 0.07
C PHE A 61 3.85 -7.16 1.04
N GLY A 62 4.74 -8.05 0.60
CA GLY A 62 5.44 -9.00 1.48
C GLY A 62 6.19 -8.35 2.65
N CYS A 63 6.57 -7.08 2.51
CA CYS A 63 7.14 -6.29 3.61
C CYS A 63 6.21 -6.16 4.83
N VAL A 64 4.88 -6.19 4.62
CA VAL A 64 3.86 -6.14 5.69
C VAL A 64 3.93 -7.41 6.53
N LEU A 65 4.09 -8.58 5.89
CA LEU A 65 4.27 -9.86 6.58
C LEU A 65 5.60 -9.92 7.35
N MET A 66 6.67 -9.42 6.74
CA MET A 66 8.02 -9.51 7.32
C MET A 66 8.28 -8.53 8.47
N ASN A 67 7.48 -7.48 8.59
CA ASN A 67 7.74 -6.43 9.58
C ASN A 67 6.43 -5.83 10.11
N SER A 68 5.93 -6.42 11.19
CA SER A 68 4.71 -5.99 11.92
C SER A 68 4.76 -4.55 12.48
N HIS A 69 5.89 -3.86 12.35
CA HIS A 69 6.10 -2.48 12.79
C HIS A 69 6.33 -1.49 11.64
N LEU A 70 6.20 -1.91 10.36
CA LEU A 70 6.11 -0.94 9.29
C LEU A 70 4.69 -0.45 9.17
N GLU A 71 4.46 0.71 9.78
CA GLU A 71 3.57 1.72 9.21
C GLU A 71 3.90 1.81 7.72
N THR A 72 3.10 1.15 6.89
CA THR A 72 3.38 1.05 5.46
C THR A 72 3.20 2.47 4.93
N SER A 73 4.32 3.09 4.58
CA SER A 73 4.42 4.51 4.28
C SER A 73 3.34 4.96 3.31
N LEU A 74 2.48 5.86 3.81
CA LEU A 74 1.51 6.70 3.10
C LEU A 74 1.17 6.28 1.67
N CYS A 75 0.00 5.65 1.53
CA CYS A 75 -0.73 5.59 0.27
C CYS A 75 -1.09 7.03 -0.17
N ILE A 76 -0.52 7.50 -1.28
CA ILE A 76 -1.02 8.69 -1.97
C ILE A 76 -1.96 8.23 -3.07
N PHE A 77 -3.15 8.81 -3.08
CA PHE A 77 -4.15 8.54 -4.10
C PHE A 77 -3.90 9.48 -5.29
N ILE A 78 -3.69 8.93 -6.48
CA ILE A 78 -3.73 9.73 -7.71
C ILE A 78 -5.05 9.42 -8.42
N SER A 79 -5.96 10.41 -8.38
CA SER A 79 -6.99 10.49 -9.41
C SER A 79 -6.41 11.21 -10.61
N PHE A 80 -6.41 10.59 -11.78
CA PHE A 80 -6.12 11.31 -13.02
C PHE A 80 -7.25 12.29 -13.39
N PHE A 81 -8.44 12.12 -12.81
CA PHE A 81 -9.64 12.81 -13.27
C PHE A 81 -10.11 13.95 -12.37
N GLN A 82 -9.48 14.21 -11.23
CA GLN A 82 -10.01 15.23 -10.34
C GLN A 82 -8.97 15.79 -9.36
N ASP A 83 -8.84 17.12 -9.41
CA ASP A 83 -8.18 17.94 -8.39
C ASP A 83 -9.15 18.04 -7.19
N VAL A 84 -8.83 17.36 -6.09
CA VAL A 84 -9.78 17.05 -5.02
C VAL A 84 -9.16 17.38 -3.66
N ALA A 85 -8.87 18.65 -3.43
CA ALA A 85 -8.55 19.12 -2.08
C ALA A 85 -9.78 19.06 -1.14
N ASP A 86 -11.00 19.18 -1.69
CA ASP A 86 -12.24 19.40 -0.93
C ASP A 86 -13.27 18.25 -0.94
N ALA A 87 -12.97 17.06 -1.49
CA ALA A 87 -13.98 15.98 -1.40
C ALA A 87 -14.14 15.48 0.05
N PRO A 88 -15.36 15.04 0.40
CA PRO A 88 -15.60 14.33 1.64
C PRO A 88 -14.63 13.15 1.79
N GLN A 89 -13.96 13.11 2.93
CA GLN A 89 -13.11 11.99 3.29
C GLN A 89 -13.94 10.92 3.99
N HIS A 90 -13.62 9.67 3.69
CA HIS A 90 -14.23 8.49 4.25
C HIS A 90 -13.16 7.58 4.83
N PHE A 91 -13.57 6.75 5.79
CA PHE A 91 -12.75 5.63 6.22
C PHE A 91 -12.77 4.53 5.17
N GLY A 92 -11.65 3.86 5.02
CA GLY A 92 -11.56 2.70 4.17
C GLY A 92 -10.51 1.71 4.61
N THR A 93 -10.51 0.57 3.94
CA THR A 93 -9.50 -0.47 4.08
C THR A 93 -9.13 -0.99 2.69
N VAL A 94 -7.88 -1.39 2.52
CA VAL A 94 -7.35 -1.88 1.23
C VAL A 94 -6.97 -3.35 1.40
N LEU A 95 -7.67 -4.20 0.66
CA LEU A 95 -7.45 -5.64 0.60
C LEU A 95 -6.65 -6.00 -0.64
N GLY A 96 -5.81 -7.01 -0.52
CA GLY A 96 -5.06 -7.53 -1.65
C GLY A 96 -5.89 -8.41 -2.60
N ALA A 97 -5.26 -8.79 -3.71
CA ALA A 97 -5.89 -9.52 -4.80
C ALA A 97 -6.25 -10.98 -4.45
N SER A 98 -5.57 -11.60 -3.47
CA SER A 98 -5.69 -13.04 -3.22
C SER A 98 -7.00 -13.44 -2.50
N LEU A 99 -7.69 -12.45 -1.91
CA LEU A 99 -8.91 -12.62 -1.13
C LEU A 99 -8.79 -13.64 0.03
N GLN A 100 -7.57 -14.01 0.41
CA GLN A 100 -7.33 -14.89 1.55
C GLN A 100 -7.49 -14.12 2.86
N PRO A 101 -7.98 -14.77 3.94
CA PRO A 101 -8.03 -14.14 5.25
C PRO A 101 -6.64 -13.64 5.67
N GLY A 102 -6.50 -12.33 5.89
CA GLY A 102 -5.24 -11.69 6.25
C GLY A 102 -4.52 -10.95 5.12
N ASP A 103 -4.99 -11.07 3.86
CA ASP A 103 -4.47 -10.28 2.73
C ASP A 103 -4.96 -8.82 2.78
N VAL A 104 -4.42 -8.08 3.75
CA VAL A 104 -4.76 -6.69 4.02
C VAL A 104 -3.52 -5.85 3.75
N ALA A 105 -3.54 -5.10 2.65
CA ALA A 105 -2.46 -4.18 2.30
C ALA A 105 -2.44 -2.97 3.23
N GLN A 106 -3.61 -2.44 3.61
CA GLN A 106 -3.73 -1.33 4.55
C GLN A 106 -5.05 -1.43 5.33
N SER A 107 -4.97 -1.60 6.64
CA SER A 107 -6.13 -1.86 7.49
C SER A 107 -7.05 -0.66 7.67
N LEU A 108 -6.49 0.54 7.75
CA LEU A 108 -7.21 1.80 7.89
C LEU A 108 -6.60 2.87 6.99
N ILE A 109 -7.42 3.48 6.15
CA ILE A 109 -7.13 4.67 5.38
C ILE A 109 -8.21 5.72 5.59
N ARG A 110 -7.83 6.98 5.40
CA ARG A 110 -8.78 8.09 5.29
C ARG A 110 -8.53 8.78 3.95
N CYS A 111 -9.47 8.67 3.04
CA CYS A 111 -9.33 9.17 1.67
C CYS A 111 -10.68 9.59 1.10
N ARG A 112 -10.66 10.32 -0.02
CA ARG A 112 -11.87 10.49 -0.82
C ARG A 112 -12.43 9.12 -1.24
N GLN A 113 -13.69 9.09 -1.63
CA GLN A 113 -14.25 7.89 -2.23
C GLN A 113 -13.51 7.57 -3.55
N LEU A 114 -13.00 6.35 -3.68
CA LEU A 114 -12.33 5.87 -4.90
C LEU A 114 -13.29 5.09 -5.79
N CYS A 115 -12.94 4.94 -7.06
CA CYS A 115 -13.65 4.13 -8.03
C CYS A 115 -12.79 2.96 -8.51
N VAL A 116 -13.45 1.91 -9.02
CA VAL A 116 -12.74 0.87 -9.77
C VAL A 116 -12.06 1.51 -10.98
N GLY A 117 -10.77 1.22 -11.17
CA GLY A 117 -9.91 1.87 -12.14
C GLY A 117 -9.05 3.01 -11.58
N ASP A 118 -9.34 3.52 -10.37
CA ASP A 118 -8.46 4.51 -9.71
C ASP A 118 -7.10 3.88 -9.35
N TRP A 119 -6.06 4.73 -9.31
CA TRP A 119 -4.71 4.31 -8.99
C TRP A 119 -4.30 4.74 -7.57
N LEU A 120 -3.63 3.82 -6.89
CA LEU A 120 -3.02 4.00 -5.59
C LEU A 120 -1.50 4.01 -5.74
N LEU A 121 -0.85 5.01 -5.17
CA LEU A 121 0.60 5.07 -5.07
C LEU A 121 1.06 4.73 -3.66
N TRP A 122 2.05 3.86 -3.57
CA TRP A 122 2.67 3.46 -2.31
C TRP A 122 4.12 3.94 -2.34
N ARG A 123 4.44 4.92 -1.49
CA ARG A 123 5.78 5.48 -1.39
C ARG A 123 6.68 4.59 -0.54
N ASP A 124 7.97 4.85 -0.62
CA ASP A 124 9.01 4.10 0.09
C ASP A 124 8.99 2.59 -0.22
N ALA A 125 8.52 2.25 -1.43
CA ALA A 125 8.26 0.90 -1.88
C ALA A 125 9.46 0.28 -2.59
N GLY A 126 10.68 0.68 -2.25
CA GLY A 126 11.91 0.17 -2.85
C GLY A 126 12.65 -0.89 -2.05
N ALA A 127 12.20 -1.20 -0.83
CA ALA A 127 12.85 -2.18 0.02
C ALA A 127 11.87 -3.26 0.49
N TYR A 128 12.17 -4.51 0.12
CA TYR A 128 11.39 -5.71 0.46
C TYR A 128 9.98 -5.75 -0.16
N THR A 129 9.83 -5.12 -1.32
CA THR A 129 8.57 -4.98 -2.07
C THR A 129 8.57 -5.74 -3.40
N MET A 130 9.69 -6.35 -3.79
CA MET A 130 9.72 -7.26 -4.92
C MET A 130 9.38 -8.66 -4.41
N PRO A 131 8.45 -9.38 -5.05
CA PRO A 131 8.21 -10.79 -4.75
C PRO A 131 9.54 -11.56 -4.83
N LEU A 132 9.81 -12.40 -3.83
CA LEU A 132 11.01 -13.23 -3.79
C LEU A 132 10.80 -14.59 -4.46
N ASP A 133 9.56 -14.92 -4.81
CA ASP A 133 9.19 -16.15 -5.49
C ASP A 133 8.88 -15.88 -6.98
N ALA A 134 8.86 -16.96 -7.76
CA ALA A 134 8.53 -16.93 -9.18
C ALA A 134 7.04 -17.17 -9.45
N GLU A 135 6.24 -17.35 -8.39
CA GLU A 135 4.81 -17.66 -8.48
C GLU A 135 3.98 -16.39 -8.62
N HIS A 136 4.42 -15.29 -8.00
CA HIS A 136 3.76 -14.01 -8.07
C HIS A 136 4.35 -13.13 -9.18
N ALA A 137 3.46 -12.54 -9.98
CA ALA A 137 3.86 -11.62 -11.03
C ALA A 137 4.57 -10.40 -10.44
N VAL A 138 5.77 -10.11 -10.93
CA VAL A 138 6.53 -8.92 -10.55
C VAL A 138 5.98 -7.72 -11.34
N PRO A 139 5.58 -6.61 -10.67
CA PRO A 139 5.16 -5.41 -11.38
C PRO A 139 6.29 -4.88 -12.28
N PRO A 140 5.99 -4.41 -13.50
CA PRO A 140 7.00 -3.83 -14.37
C PRO A 140 7.62 -2.58 -13.72
N VAL A 141 8.95 -2.48 -13.79
CA VAL A 141 9.71 -1.37 -13.19
C VAL A 141 10.15 -0.39 -14.28
N TYR A 142 9.83 0.88 -14.08
CA TYR A 142 10.22 1.97 -14.96
C TYR A 142 11.20 2.90 -14.25
N TYR A 143 12.41 3.04 -14.81
CA TYR A 143 13.43 3.94 -14.29
C TYR A 143 13.37 5.29 -14.99
N PHE A 144 13.45 6.38 -14.22
CA PHE A 144 13.54 7.74 -14.74
C PHE A 144 14.66 8.49 -14.01
N ALA A 145 15.33 9.40 -14.71
CA ALA A 145 16.34 10.29 -14.15
C ALA A 145 16.12 11.70 -14.70
N GLY A 146 16.27 12.71 -13.84
CA GLY A 146 16.30 14.11 -14.27
C GLY A 146 17.51 14.36 -15.17
N VAL A 147 17.36 15.24 -16.16
CA VAL A 147 18.45 15.60 -17.09
C VAL A 147 19.66 16.18 -16.35
N ASP A 148 19.44 16.77 -15.18
CA ASP A 148 20.43 17.33 -14.26
C ASP A 148 21.17 16.27 -13.39
N LYS A 149 20.72 15.01 -13.43
CA LYS A 149 21.19 13.92 -12.55
C LYS A 149 21.84 12.77 -13.31
N TRP A 150 21.97 12.89 -14.64
CA TRP A 150 22.65 11.97 -15.53
C TRP A 150 24.10 12.41 -15.77
#